data_AF-A0A7C4PCB2-F1
#
_entry.id   AF-A0A7C4PCB2-F1
#
_cell.length_a   1.000
_cell.length_b   1.000
_cell.length_c   1.000
_cell.angle_alpha   90.00
_cell.angle_beta   90.00
_cell.angle_gamma   90.00
#
_symmetry.space_group_name_H-M   'P 1'
#
loop_
_entity.id
_entity.type
_entity.pdbx_description
1 polymer ?
#
loop_
_entity_poly.entity_id
_entity_poly.type
_entity_poly.pdbx_seq_one_letter_code
_entity_poly.pdbx_strand_id
1 'polypeptide(L)'
;MTNVDIPATAVKRKRGAQPGNLNALKHGFYSRQFQQAEAEDLLNTLMVSLEDEIALLRVLNRRMLEYSQNPETMEQAIAALRAHGEAAVRIARLVKIHAGLSRSTTPYQATMMTALDKVMQEFKLT
;
A
#
# COMPACT_ATOMS: atom_id res chain seq x y z
N MET A 1 15.29 12.43 -52.35
CA MET A 1 15.36 12.64 -50.89
C MET A 1 14.51 11.55 -50.26
N THR A 2 15.13 10.52 -49.70
CA THR A 2 14.46 9.30 -49.21
C THR A 2 13.87 9.54 -47.83
N ASN A 3 12.54 9.39 -47.72
CA ASN A 3 11.83 9.36 -46.43
C ASN A 3 12.28 8.12 -45.65
N VAL A 4 12.73 8.35 -44.42
CA VAL A 4 13.06 7.29 -43.47
C VAL A 4 11.84 7.09 -42.59
N ASP A 5 11.13 5.99 -42.81
CA ASP A 5 10.07 5.53 -41.91
C ASP A 5 10.70 5.01 -40.61
N ILE A 6 10.48 5.74 -39.51
CA ILE A 6 10.95 5.33 -38.19
C ILE A 6 9.90 4.37 -37.61
N PRO A 7 10.25 3.11 -37.28
CA PRO A 7 9.30 2.17 -36.71
C PRO A 7 8.86 2.64 -35.32
N ALA A 8 7.54 2.72 -35.12
CA ALA A 8 6.93 3.04 -33.82
C ALA A 8 7.40 2.04 -32.77
N THR A 9 8.33 2.45 -31.92
CA THR A 9 8.84 1.64 -30.82
C THR A 9 7.70 1.39 -29.84
N ALA A 10 7.25 0.15 -29.74
CA ALA A 10 6.22 -0.26 -28.80
C ALA A 10 6.64 0.16 -27.38
N VAL A 11 5.92 1.15 -26.82
CA VAL A 11 6.18 1.68 -25.49
C VAL A 11 6.10 0.53 -24.50
N LYS A 12 7.27 0.12 -23.97
CA LYS A 12 7.35 -0.89 -22.92
C LYS A 12 6.52 -0.39 -21.73
N ARG A 13 5.41 -1.08 -21.45
CA ARG A 13 4.58 -0.79 -20.27
C ARG A 13 5.48 -0.84 -19.03
N LYS A 14 5.40 0.19 -18.19
CA LYS A 14 6.13 0.23 -16.92
C LYS A 14 5.77 -1.02 -16.12
N ARG A 15 6.78 -1.67 -15.53
CA ARG A 15 6.55 -2.81 -14.64
C ARG A 15 5.86 -2.30 -13.37
N GLY A 16 4.76 -2.95 -13.00
CA GLY A 16 3.93 -2.54 -11.86
C GLY A 16 2.55 -2.04 -12.28
N ALA A 17 1.61 -2.10 -11.34
CA ALA A 17 0.29 -1.51 -11.49
C ALA A 17 0.38 0.02 -11.56
N GLN A 18 -0.58 0.66 -12.25
CA GLN A 18 -0.69 2.12 -12.25
C GLN A 18 -0.94 2.65 -10.84
N PRO A 19 -0.38 3.82 -10.48
CA PRO A 19 -0.87 4.57 -9.34
C PRO A 19 -2.39 4.79 -9.44
N GLY A 20 -3.11 4.49 -8.37
CA GLY A 20 -4.56 4.50 -8.25
C GLY A 20 -5.25 3.18 -8.58
N ASN A 21 -4.51 2.12 -8.92
CA ASN A 21 -5.13 0.87 -9.38
C ASN A 21 -5.80 0.07 -8.25
N LEU A 22 -7.13 0.21 -8.14
CA LEU A 22 -7.99 -0.53 -7.21
C LEU A 22 -8.28 -1.98 -7.64
N ASN A 23 -7.77 -2.44 -8.79
CA ASN A 23 -8.02 -3.82 -9.25
C ASN A 23 -7.48 -4.85 -8.27
N ALA A 24 -6.46 -4.54 -7.48
CA ALA A 24 -5.97 -5.46 -6.46
C ALA A 24 -6.95 -5.61 -5.26
N LEU A 25 -7.74 -4.59 -4.97
CA LEU A 25 -8.78 -4.62 -3.93
C LEU A 25 -10.04 -5.32 -4.42
N LYS A 26 -10.44 -5.04 -5.67
CA LYS A 26 -11.63 -5.65 -6.29
C LYS A 26 -11.41 -7.09 -6.76
N HIS A 27 -10.21 -7.38 -7.25
CA HIS A 27 -9.88 -8.62 -7.96
C HIS A 27 -8.50 -9.18 -7.63
N GLY A 28 -7.71 -8.51 -6.78
CA GLY A 28 -6.36 -8.96 -6.45
C GLY A 28 -6.37 -10.11 -5.47
N PHE A 29 -5.17 -10.61 -5.20
CA PHE A 29 -4.93 -11.83 -4.45
C PHE A 29 -5.64 -11.87 -3.08
N TYR A 30 -5.78 -10.71 -2.42
CA TYR A 30 -6.40 -10.59 -1.08
C TYR A 30 -7.86 -10.11 -1.09
N SER A 31 -8.45 -9.79 -2.25
CA SER A 31 -9.84 -9.31 -2.38
C SER A 31 -10.87 -10.23 -1.72
N ARG A 32 -10.57 -11.54 -1.68
CA ARG A 32 -11.43 -12.58 -1.09
C ARG A 32 -11.42 -12.63 0.44
N GLN A 33 -10.47 -11.97 1.10
CA GLN A 33 -10.31 -12.01 2.55
C GLN A 33 -11.01 -10.85 3.27
N PHE A 34 -11.36 -9.81 2.53
CA PHE A 34 -12.09 -8.66 3.06
C PHE A 34 -13.60 -8.94 3.08
N GLN A 35 -14.26 -8.51 4.16
CA GLN A 35 -15.71 -8.38 4.13
C GLN A 35 -16.10 -7.13 3.35
N GLN A 36 -17.34 -7.07 2.87
CA GLN A 36 -17.79 -5.97 2.00
C GLN A 36 -17.59 -4.59 2.64
N ALA A 37 -17.90 -4.45 3.93
CA ALA A 37 -17.66 -3.22 4.69
C ALA A 37 -16.16 -2.83 4.78
N GLU A 38 -15.28 -3.82 4.89
CA GLU A 38 -13.84 -3.56 4.98
C GLU A 38 -13.22 -3.27 3.61
N ALA A 39 -13.75 -3.89 2.57
CA ALA A 39 -13.36 -3.59 1.20
C ALA A 39 -13.75 -2.15 0.84
N GLU A 40 -14.91 -1.68 1.31
CA GLU A 40 -15.34 -0.28 1.17
C GLU A 40 -14.45 0.67 1.98
N ASP A 41 -14.13 0.35 3.23
CA ASP A 41 -13.19 1.12 4.05
C ASP A 41 -11.79 1.17 3.42
N LEU A 42 -11.29 0.07 2.84
CA LEU A 42 -10.02 0.03 2.13
C LEU A 42 -10.07 0.72 0.75
N LEU A 43 -11.19 0.66 0.03
CA LEU A 43 -11.34 1.36 -1.26
C LEU A 43 -11.32 2.87 -1.09
N ASN A 44 -11.85 3.36 0.04
CA ASN A 44 -11.68 4.74 0.48
C ASN A 44 -10.23 5.04 0.92
N THR A 45 -9.39 4.01 1.07
CA THR A 45 -8.03 4.04 1.61
C THR A 45 -6.98 3.44 0.65
N LEU A 46 -6.97 3.83 -0.63
CA LEU A 46 -5.75 3.91 -1.49
C LEU A 46 -5.31 2.70 -2.35
N MET A 47 -4.35 3.05 -3.21
CA MET A 47 -3.31 2.20 -3.81
C MET A 47 -2.56 1.35 -2.79
N VAL A 48 -2.32 0.08 -3.11
CA VAL A 48 -1.55 -0.87 -2.29
C VAL A 48 -0.17 -0.33 -1.91
N SER A 49 -0.10 0.24 -0.72
CA SER A 49 1.05 0.83 -0.08
C SER A 49 1.39 0.08 1.22
N LEU A 50 2.52 0.41 1.85
CA LEU A 50 2.84 -0.10 3.19
C LEU A 50 1.76 0.28 4.22
N GLU A 51 1.01 1.36 3.97
CA GLU A 51 -0.13 1.78 4.79
C GLU A 51 -1.29 0.78 4.68
N ASP A 52 -1.56 0.25 3.48
CA ASP A 52 -2.61 -0.74 3.24
C ASP A 52 -2.30 -2.06 3.95
N GLU A 53 -1.03 -2.48 3.96
CA GLU A 53 -0.61 -3.68 4.68
C GLU A 53 -0.73 -3.49 6.21
N ILE A 54 -0.42 -2.29 6.72
CA ILE A 54 -0.66 -1.91 8.12
C ILE A 54 -2.17 -1.94 8.42
N ALA A 55 -3.01 -1.40 7.52
CA ALA A 55 -4.46 -1.36 7.67
C ALA A 55 -5.05 -2.78 7.70
N LEU A 56 -4.66 -3.64 6.75
CA LEU A 56 -5.07 -5.04 6.70
C LEU A 56 -4.70 -5.78 7.99
N LEU A 57 -3.45 -5.66 8.45
CA LEU A 57 -3.01 -6.32 9.68
C LEU A 57 -3.79 -5.84 10.91
N ARG A 58 -4.16 -4.56 10.98
CA ARG A 58 -5.01 -4.03 12.06
C ARG A 58 -6.42 -4.62 12.02
N VAL A 59 -7.03 -4.73 10.84
CA VAL A 59 -8.36 -5.34 10.65
C VAL A 59 -8.35 -6.81 11.05
N LEU A 60 -7.37 -7.58 10.57
CA LEU A 60 -7.23 -8.99 10.93
C LEU A 60 -6.99 -9.19 12.42
N ASN A 61 -6.15 -8.35 13.04
CA ASN A 61 -5.90 -8.40 14.48
C ASN A 61 -7.17 -8.11 15.30
N ARG A 62 -8.02 -7.18 14.84
CA ARG A 62 -9.30 -6.88 15.48
C ARG A 62 -10.29 -8.04 15.35
N ARG A 63 -10.43 -8.63 14.17
CA ARG A 63 -11.27 -9.83 13.97
C ARG A 63 -10.83 -10.99 14.84
N MET A 64 -9.52 -11.23 14.89
CA MET A 64 -8.97 -12.27 15.75
C MET A 64 -9.32 -12.02 17.22
N LEU A 65 -9.35 -10.75 17.66
CA LEU A 65 -9.70 -10.38 19.04
C LEU A 65 -11.17 -10.65 19.33
N GLU A 66 -12.04 -10.39 18.36
CA GLU A 66 -13.46 -10.73 18.43
C GLU A 66 -13.67 -12.24 18.54
N TYR A 67 -12.92 -13.04 17.76
CA TYR A 67 -12.96 -14.50 17.85
C TYR A 67 -12.40 -15.05 19.17
N SER A 68 -11.49 -14.33 19.83
CA SER A 68 -10.87 -14.78 21.07
C SER A 68 -11.54 -14.29 22.35
N GLN A 69 -12.72 -13.64 22.29
CA GLN A 69 -13.33 -13.04 23.48
C GLN A 69 -13.81 -14.04 24.54
N ASN A 70 -14.11 -15.28 24.15
CA ASN A 70 -14.62 -16.30 25.06
C ASN A 70 -13.77 -17.58 24.97
N PRO A 71 -12.53 -17.57 25.49
CA PRO A 71 -11.70 -18.77 25.49
C PRO A 71 -12.29 -19.79 26.46
N GLU A 72 -12.46 -21.04 26.00
CA GLU A 72 -12.94 -22.15 26.83
C GLU A 72 -11.87 -22.60 27.84
N THR A 73 -10.60 -22.36 27.53
CA THR A 73 -9.46 -22.76 28.36
C THR A 73 -8.46 -21.62 28.56
N MET A 74 -7.73 -21.67 29.67
CA MET A 74 -6.62 -20.75 29.93
C MET A 74 -5.54 -20.81 28.84
N GLU A 75 -5.32 -21.99 28.27
CA GLU A 75 -4.34 -22.18 27.19
C GLU A 75 -4.76 -21.46 25.90
N GLN A 76 -6.05 -21.50 25.55
CA GLN A 76 -6.60 -20.72 24.44
C GLN A 76 -6.48 -19.21 24.69
N ALA A 77 -6.73 -18.76 25.91
CA ALA A 77 -6.58 -17.35 26.30
C ALA A 77 -5.13 -16.86 26.13
N ILE A 78 -4.16 -17.66 26.60
CA ILE A 78 -2.73 -17.35 26.49
C ILE A 78 -2.29 -17.35 25.02
N ALA A 79 -2.75 -18.32 24.23
CA ALA A 79 -2.43 -18.43 22.80
C ALA A 79 -2.95 -17.21 22.03
N ALA A 80 -4.20 -16.81 22.27
CA ALA A 80 -4.79 -15.61 21.67
C ALA A 80 -3.99 -14.35 22.06
N LEU A 81 -3.67 -14.19 23.35
CA LEU A 81 -2.91 -13.04 23.83
C LEU A 81 -1.50 -12.95 23.19
N ARG A 82 -0.80 -14.09 23.03
CA ARG A 82 0.49 -14.10 22.33
C ARG A 82 0.36 -13.70 20.87
N ALA A 83 -0.59 -14.28 20.15
CA ALA A 83 -0.81 -13.96 18.75
C ALA A 83 -1.16 -12.48 18.53
N HIS A 84 -1.95 -11.88 19.44
CA HIS A 84 -2.20 -10.44 19.45
C HIS A 84 -0.96 -9.61 19.74
N GLY A 85 -0.14 -10.03 20.71
CA GLY A 85 1.13 -9.39 21.04
C GLY A 85 2.09 -9.38 19.85
N GLU A 86 2.23 -10.51 19.16
CA GLU A 86 3.08 -10.63 17.97
C GLU A 86 2.58 -9.75 16.81
N ALA A 87 1.26 -9.76 16.56
CA ALA A 87 0.64 -8.89 15.56
C ALA A 87 0.88 -7.40 15.87
N ALA A 88 0.70 -7.00 17.13
CA ALA A 88 0.94 -5.63 17.58
C ALA A 88 2.41 -5.20 17.39
N VAL A 89 3.38 -6.07 17.73
CA VAL A 89 4.80 -5.80 17.50
C VAL A 89 5.11 -5.66 16.02
N ARG A 90 4.53 -6.50 15.16
CA ARG A 90 4.73 -6.41 13.71
C ARG A 90 4.15 -5.14 13.12
N ILE A 91 2.93 -4.77 13.51
CA ILE A 91 2.29 -3.50 13.12
C ILE A 91 3.18 -2.32 13.55
N ALA A 92 3.68 -2.31 14.79
CA ALA A 92 4.56 -1.24 15.28
C ALA A 92 5.86 -1.12 14.46
N ARG A 93 6.46 -2.24 14.07
CA ARG A 93 7.64 -2.26 13.18
C ARG A 93 7.32 -1.70 11.79
N LEU A 94 6.21 -2.12 11.18
CA LEU A 94 5.80 -1.63 9.86
C LEU A 94 5.51 -0.13 9.87
N VAL A 95 4.81 0.37 10.90
CA VAL A 95 4.57 1.81 11.10
C VAL A 95 5.89 2.58 11.22
N LYS A 96 6.85 2.05 11.98
CA LYS A 96 8.18 2.68 12.13
C LYS A 96 8.95 2.70 10.81
N ILE A 97 8.92 1.62 10.03
CA ILE A 97 9.54 1.53 8.71
C ILE A 97 8.88 2.53 7.75
N HIS A 98 7.55 2.60 7.75
CA HIS A 98 6.79 3.55 6.94
C HIS A 98 7.14 5.01 7.25
N ALA A 99 7.20 5.35 8.54
CA ALA A 99 7.61 6.67 9.00
C ALA A 99 9.06 7.01 8.58
N GLY A 100 9.96 6.01 8.58
CA GLY A 100 11.33 6.16 8.11
C GLY A 100 11.43 6.39 6.60
N LEU A 101 10.69 5.61 5.81
CA LEU A 101 10.62 5.74 4.34
C LEU A 101 10.00 7.09 3.95
N SER A 102 8.94 7.51 4.61
CA SER A 102 8.30 8.81 4.38
C SER A 102 9.25 9.98 4.64
N ARG A 103 10.13 9.86 5.65
CA ARG A 103 11.16 10.86 5.97
C ARG A 103 12.31 10.92 4.95
N SER A 104 12.53 9.86 4.17
CA SER A 104 13.55 9.85 3.11
C SER A 104 13.18 10.68 1.87
N THR A 105 11.92 11.13 1.79
CA THR A 105 11.49 12.25 0.92
C THR A 105 12.09 13.54 1.46
N THR A 106 13.39 13.68 1.27
CA THR A 106 14.18 14.80 1.79
C THR A 106 13.71 16.11 1.15
N PRO A 107 13.92 17.27 1.81
CA PRO A 107 13.64 18.59 1.23
C PRO A 107 14.25 18.77 -0.18
N TYR A 108 15.34 18.06 -0.45
CA TYR A 108 16.00 18.01 -1.75
C TYR A 108 15.14 17.36 -2.84
N GLN A 109 14.40 16.29 -2.56
CA GLN A 109 13.49 15.69 -3.55
C GLN A 109 12.30 16.59 -3.86
N ALA A 110 11.73 17.26 -2.86
CA ALA A 110 10.67 18.24 -3.08
C ALA A 110 11.18 19.44 -3.90
N THR A 111 12.38 19.93 -3.59
CA THR A 111 13.04 20.99 -4.36
C THR A 111 13.36 20.53 -5.79
N MET A 112 13.82 19.28 -5.97
CA MET A 112 14.12 18.68 -7.27
C MET A 112 12.86 18.53 -8.13
N MET A 113 11.75 18.04 -7.56
CA MET A 113 10.46 17.95 -8.26
C MET A 113 9.97 19.33 -8.69
N THR A 114 10.07 20.31 -7.78
CA THR A 114 9.71 21.70 -8.08
C THR A 114 10.59 22.29 -9.20
N ALA A 115 11.89 21.97 -9.20
CA ALA A 115 12.81 22.41 -10.24
C ALA A 115 12.52 21.73 -11.60
N LEU A 116 12.19 20.44 -11.59
CA LEU A 116 11.80 19.70 -12.80
C LEU A 116 10.48 20.21 -13.39
N ASP A 117 9.49 20.51 -12.56
CA ASP A 117 8.21 21.09 -13.02
C ASP A 117 8.41 22.46 -13.67
N LYS A 118 9.29 23.30 -13.10
CA LYS A 118 9.64 24.60 -13.70
C LYS A 118 10.28 24.45 -15.08
N VAL A 119 11.21 23.51 -15.23
CA VAL A 119 11.85 23.21 -16.52
C VAL A 119 10.80 22.68 -17.50
N MET A 120 9.92 21.77 -17.09
CA MET A 120 8.87 21.26 -17.97
C MET A 120 7.91 22.34 -18.46
N GLN A 121 7.56 23.32 -17.62
CA GLN A 121 6.77 24.49 -18.02
C GLN A 121 7.51 25.38 -19.02
N GLU A 122 8.80 25.63 -18.79
CA GLU A 122 9.63 26.43 -19.68
C GLU A 122 9.75 25.81 -21.08
N PHE A 123 9.87 24.48 -21.14
CA PHE A 123 9.94 23.73 -22.39
C PHE A 123 8.57 23.36 -23.00
N LYS A 124 7.45 23.79 -22.39
CA LYS A 124 6.07 23.54 -22.86
C LYS A 124 5.77 22.05 -23.10
N LEU A 125 6.32 21.18 -22.26
CA LEU A 125 6.15 19.72 -22.35
C LEU A 125 4.88 19.22 -21.64
N THR A 126 4.16 20.11 -20.96
CA THR A 126 2.87 19.94 -20.30
C THR A 126 2.07 21.22 -20.37
#